data_AF-A0A7X8L4V6-F1
#
_entry.id   AF-A0A7X8L4V6-F1
#
_cell.length_a   1.000
_cell.length_b   1.000
_cell.length_c   1.000
_cell.angle_alpha   90.00
_cell.angle_beta   90.00
_cell.angle_gamma   90.00
#
_symmetry.space_group_name_H-M   'P 1'
#
loop_
_entity.id
_entity.type
_entity.pdbx_description
1 polymer ?
#
loop_
_entity_poly.entity_id
_entity_poly.type
_entity_poly.pdbx_seq_one_letter_code
_entity_poly.pdbx_strand_id
1 'polypeptide(L)' 'MNKINIQRLSSILDALTKGDRTLIQMKYAQNMRYADIGKSLGISKEAAKKRGQRILQKIKKQYMKEANVE' A
#
# COMPACT_ATOMS: atom_id res chain seq x y z
N MET A 1 -0.64 20.46 11.17
CA MET A 1 -1.16 19.35 10.33
C MET A 1 -0.26 19.21 9.11
N ASN A 2 0.44 18.08 8.94
CA ASN A 2 1.14 17.80 7.68
C ASN A 2 0.07 17.67 6.58
N LYS A 3 0.06 18.57 5.60
CA LYS A 3 -0.79 18.45 4.43
C LYS A 3 -0.33 17.22 3.63
N ILE A 4 -1.25 16.32 3.35
CA ILE A 4 -0.99 15.19 2.46
C ILE A 4 -1.04 15.71 1.03
N ASN A 5 0.05 15.57 0.28
CA ASN A 5 0.09 15.84 -1.14
C ASN A 5 -0.51 14.64 -1.89
N ILE A 6 -1.75 14.80 -2.35
CA ILE A 6 -2.53 13.75 -3.01
C ILE A 6 -1.91 13.36 -4.35
N GLN A 7 -1.43 14.33 -5.13
CA GLN A 7 -0.81 14.06 -6.45
C GLN A 7 0.42 13.16 -6.28
N ARG A 8 1.25 13.50 -5.30
CA ARG A 8 2.42 12.71 -4.97
C ARG A 8 2.09 11.30 -4.51
N LEU A 9 1.12 11.17 -3.60
CA LEU A 9 0.66 9.85 -3.16
C LEU A 9 0.12 9.03 -4.34
N SER A 10 -0.61 9.67 -5.27
CA SER A 10 -1.11 9.02 -6.49
C SER A 10 0.04 8.47 -7.34
N SER A 11 1.08 9.27 -7.61
CA SER A 11 2.25 8.83 -8.38
C SER A 11 2.95 7.64 -7.74
N ILE A 12 3.07 7.62 -6.41
CA ILE A 12 3.66 6.49 -5.68
C ILE A 12 2.79 5.23 -5.80
N LEU A 13 1.47 5.37 -5.72
CA LEU A 13 0.53 4.25 -5.89
C LEU A 13 0.53 3.72 -7.31
N ASP A 14 0.69 4.58 -8.32
CA ASP A 14 0.77 4.19 -9.73
C ASP A 14 2.08 3.46 -10.06
N ALA A 15 3.15 3.74 -9.31
CA ALA A 15 4.42 3.01 -9.42
C ALA A 15 4.43 1.64 -8.72
N LEU A 16 3.38 1.29 -7.96
CA LEU A 16 3.29 -0.04 -7.34
C LEU A 16 3.06 -1.12 -8.41
N THR A 17 3.59 -2.31 -8.15
CA THR A 17 3.23 -3.48 -8.96
C THR A 17 1.73 -3.73 -8.89
N LYS A 18 1.14 -4.31 -9.96
CA LYS A 18 -0.29 -4.64 -10.00
C LYS A 18 -0.76 -5.38 -8.75
N GLY A 19 -0.02 -6.39 -8.29
CA GLY A 19 -0.36 -7.16 -7.10
C GLY A 19 -0.28 -6.36 -5.79
N ASP A 20 0.68 -5.43 -5.67
CA ASP A 20 0.80 -4.58 -4.48
C ASP A 20 -0.31 -3.53 -4.44
N ARG A 21 -0.66 -2.94 -5.60
CA ARG A 21 -1.79 -2.02 -5.75
C ARG A 21 -3.12 -2.71 -5.42
N THR A 22 -3.34 -3.92 -5.93
CA THR A 22 -4.54 -4.71 -5.64
C THR A 22 -4.70 -4.99 -4.15
N LEU A 23 -3.62 -5.37 -3.45
CA LEU A 23 -3.67 -5.59 -2.00
C LEU A 23 -4.06 -4.32 -1.23
N ILE A 24 -3.48 -3.17 -1.59
CA ILE A 24 -3.80 -1.88 -0.97
C ILE A 24 -5.25 -1.47 -1.23
N GLN A 25 -5.75 -1.65 -2.45
CA GLN A 25 -7.15 -1.39 -2.79
C GLN A 25 -8.10 -2.28 -1.97
N MET A 26 -7.83 -3.58 -1.87
CA MET A 26 -8.62 -4.49 -1.04
C MET A 26 -8.61 -4.04 0.44
N LYS A 27 -7.44 -3.66 0.97
CA LYS A 27 -7.29 -3.29 2.38
C LYS A 27 -7.99 -1.99 2.75
N TYR A 28 -7.90 -0.96 1.90
CA TYR A 28 -8.27 0.42 2.24
C TYR A 28 -9.47 0.96 1.46
N ALA A 29 -9.65 0.57 0.20
CA ALA A 29 -10.84 0.97 -0.56
C ALA A 29 -12.03 0.05 -0.27
N GLN A 30 -11.77 -1.25 -0.12
CA GLN A 30 -12.80 -2.26 0.16
C GLN A 30 -12.88 -2.67 1.64
N ASN A 31 -12.02 -2.10 2.50
CA ASN A 31 -11.96 -2.39 3.95
C ASN A 31 -11.80 -3.89 4.31
N MET A 32 -11.24 -4.70 3.42
CA MET A 32 -11.07 -6.14 3.68
C MET A 32 -10.07 -6.41 4.81
N ARG A 33 -10.32 -7.50 5.55
CA ARG A 33 -9.38 -8.00 6.56
C ARG A 33 -8.27 -8.80 5.88
N TYR A 34 -7.09 -8.87 6.48
CA TYR A 34 -5.97 -9.65 5.91
C TYR A 34 -6.30 -11.14 5.74
N ALA A 35 -7.23 -11.69 6.53
CA ALA A 35 -7.70 -13.06 6.35
C ALA A 35 -8.44 -13.23 5.02
N ASP A 36 -9.33 -12.30 4.68
CA ASP A 36 -10.11 -12.33 3.44
C ASP A 36 -9.23 -12.03 2.23
N ILE A 37 -8.31 -11.06 2.36
CA ILE A 37 -7.29 -10.77 1.35
C ILE A 37 -6.42 -12.01 1.09
N GLY A 38 -5.99 -12.71 2.15
CA GLY A 38 -5.23 -13.95 2.02
C GLY A 38 -5.98 -14.99 1.21
N LYS A 39 -7.26 -15.23 1.55
CA LYS A 39 -8.14 -16.14 0.80
C LYS A 39 -8.27 -15.72 -0.67
N SER A 40 -8.55 -14.44 -0.95
CA SER A 40 -8.69 -13.92 -2.32
C SER A 40 -7.42 -14.04 -3.15
N LEU A 41 -6.25 -14.00 -2.51
CA LEU A 41 -4.95 -14.12 -3.17
C LEU A 41 -4.36 -15.53 -3.13
N GLY A 42 -5.05 -16.51 -2.53
CA GLY A 42 -4.54 -17.88 -2.37
C GLY A 42 -3.31 -17.99 -1.45
N ILE A 43 -3.17 -17.09 -0.47
CA ILE A 43 -2.04 -17.05 0.48
C ILE A 43 -2.55 -17.04 1.93
N SER A 44 -1.66 -17.33 2.89
CA SER A 44 -2.01 -17.22 4.31
C SER A 44 -2.29 -15.76 4.72
N LYS A 45 -3.09 -15.61 5.78
CA LYS A 45 -3.35 -14.31 6.43
C LYS A 45 -2.04 -13.61 6.81
N GLU A 46 -1.07 -14.36 7.34
CA GLU A 46 0.23 -13.88 7.77
C GLU A 46 1.06 -13.39 6.59
N ALA A 47 1.02 -14.11 5.47
CA ALA A 47 1.66 -13.68 4.22
C ALA A 47 1.04 -12.39 3.69
N ALA A 48 -0.30 -12.29 3.68
CA ALA A 48 -1.02 -11.07 3.29
C ALA A 48 -0.66 -9.88 4.20
N LYS A 49 -0.58 -10.10 5.52
CA LYS A 49 -0.19 -9.07 6.51
C LYS A 49 1.25 -8.59 6.28
N LYS A 50 2.20 -9.52 6.16
CA LYS A 50 3.62 -9.20 5.88
C LYS A 50 3.77 -8.42 4.57
N ARG A 51 3.05 -8.86 3.53
CA ARG A 51 3.04 -8.17 2.23
C ARG A 51 2.47 -6.76 2.36
N GLY A 52 1.33 -6.59 3.02
CA GLY A 52 0.72 -5.28 3.27
C GLY A 52 1.66 -4.32 4.03
N GLN A 53 2.30 -4.80 5.10
CA GLN A 53 3.30 -4.02 5.84
C GLN A 53 4.47 -3.58 4.97
N ARG A 54 5.01 -4.48 4.14
CA ARG A 54 6.12 -4.17 3.22
C ARG A 54 5.70 -3.11 2.19
N ILE A 55 4.48 -3.17 1.68
CA ILE A 55 3.96 -2.16 0.74
C ILE A 55 3.85 -0.80 1.43
N LEU A 56 3.29 -0.74 2.63
CA LEU A 56 3.20 0.51 3.40
C LEU A 56 4.57 1.11 3.71
N GLN A 57 5.56 0.29 4.03
CA GLN A 57 6.94 0.76 4.23
C GLN A 57 7.52 1.35 2.94
N LYS A 58 7.29 0.74 1.78
CA LYS A 58 7.70 1.28 0.48
C LYS A 58 7.03 2.63 0.20
N ILE A 59 5.71 2.71 0.36
CA ILE A 59 4.94 3.96 0.17
C ILE A 59 5.49 5.05 1.09
N LYS A 60 5.65 4.76 2.38
CA LYS A 60 6.19 5.72 3.35
C LYS A 60 7.60 6.17 2.99
N LYS A 61 8.49 5.24 2.62
CA LYS A 61 9.87 5.57 2.25
C LYS A 61 9.91 6.52 1.06
N GLN A 62 9.10 6.25 0.02
CA GLN A 62 9.06 7.09 -1.17
C GLN A 62 8.39 8.44 -0.91
N TYR A 63 7.31 8.44 -0.14
CA TYR A 63 6.62 9.65 0.31
C TYR A 63 7.46 10.50 1.28
N MET A 64 8.49 9.95 1.91
CA MET A 64 9.46 10.77 2.67
C MET A 64 10.60 11.25 1.77
N LYS A 65 11.07 10.42 0.84
CA LYS A 65 12.20 10.75 -0.05
C LYS A 65 11.93 12.01 -0.86
N GLU A 66 10.83 12.09 -1.60
CA GLU A 66 10.49 13.26 -2.42
C GLU A 66 9.99 14.46 -1.57
N ALA A 67 9.94 14.36 -0.22
CA ALA A 67 9.55 15.48 0.68
C ALA A 67 10.78 16.29 1.09
N ASN A 68 11.95 15.65 1.04
CA ASN A 68 13.24 16.27 1.32
C ASN A 68 13.91 16.80 0.05
N VAL A 69 13.15 16.89 -1.06
CA VAL A 69 13.62 17.37 -2.37
C VAL A 69 12.94 18.69 -2.76
N GLU A 70 11.98 19.15 -1.95
CA GLU A 70 11.44 20.52 -1.96
C GLU A 70 12.17 21.36 -0.90
#